data_AF-A0A956QI96-F1
#
_entry.id   AF-A0A956QI96-F1
#
_cell.length_a   1.000
_cell.length_b   1.000
_cell.length_c   1.000
_cell.angle_alpha   90.00
_cell.angle_beta   90.00
_cell.angle_gamma   90.00
#
_symmetry.space_group_name_H-M   'P 1'
#
loop_
_entity.id
_entity.type
_entity.pdbx_description
1 polymer ?
#
loop_
_entity_poly.entity_id
_entity_poly.type
_entity_poly.pdbx_seq_one_letter_code
_entity_poly.pdbx_strand_id
1 'polypeptide(L)'
;MRVQFTPSSPSARPLRQPPQASACPPEASLDSVTLTLSAEAPQPATNWSRVALASAGLALAALGAAAPAQAAGFGPPGFQQDFQHHHGQNWDQRTAEEGSGWFIPRNPDTTPVRPHFAFQVTEGTSDLGPVHVLDNTRGQLRALRLQWPAERDPRARQAHEAMFTDLLTKTDPSVRFEVVAESDGVRDLQDLLDRLEVPEGRVRIHSLSLRSNSQELVQGLSMWSRDSSLTLTAADGHEILLLPHSFRDDGQVDAYLNRVIIQSSGAAPAFLHSRVPEIEVRRSSLDFEGGDVIANGRHVLISGATIADNAKRLDESQEQVVARFEAEMGRQVIVISPEPDFHLDLGISFLDDHTATVADPNLALTLLEGNHSSELDLMRSQTSEKGLAEKYDAAAQRLTQAGYRVLRVPNLAGKSLSSPYLTYQNVLLEHYGQTKRVYMPVYGIEATDSYARQLYQREGFEVVDISAALASTRLGGAIRCAVSELDVAQ
;
A
#
# COMPACT_ATOMS: atom_id res chain seq x y z
N MET A 1 29.10 29.79 55.22
CA MET A 1 28.17 28.64 55.19
C MET A 1 28.58 27.76 54.01
N ARG A 2 29.29 26.66 54.27
CA ARG A 2 29.77 25.72 53.23
C ARG A 2 29.02 24.41 53.44
N VAL A 3 28.26 24.01 52.43
CA VAL A 3 27.53 22.73 52.42
C VAL A 3 28.46 21.69 51.80
N GLN A 4 28.80 20.65 52.56
CA GLN A 4 29.49 19.46 52.08
C GLN A 4 28.45 18.42 51.66
N PHE A 5 28.58 17.87 50.46
CA PHE A 5 27.85 16.68 50.02
C PHE A 5 28.75 15.45 50.19
N THR A 6 28.27 14.47 50.95
CA THR A 6 28.82 13.11 51.00
C THR A 6 28.09 12.22 49.98
N PRO A 7 28.78 11.49 49.11
CA PRO A 7 28.13 10.50 48.25
C PRO A 7 27.85 9.21 49.03
N SER A 8 26.61 8.74 49.00
CA SER A 8 26.19 7.43 49.51
C SER A 8 26.40 6.35 48.44
N SER A 9 27.19 5.32 48.77
CA SER A 9 27.37 4.12 47.94
C SER A 9 26.10 3.26 47.91
N PRO A 10 25.70 2.69 46.76
CA PRO A 10 24.58 1.75 46.71
C PRO A 10 24.98 0.36 47.23
N SER A 11 24.12 -0.19 48.08
CA SER A 11 24.16 -1.56 48.60
C SER A 11 23.99 -2.58 47.46
N ALA A 12 24.97 -3.48 47.31
CA ALA A 12 24.89 -4.62 46.41
C ALA A 12 23.90 -5.66 46.95
N ARG A 13 22.85 -5.96 46.17
CA ARG A 13 22.01 -7.16 46.36
C ARG A 13 22.73 -8.39 45.80
N PRO A 14 22.69 -9.56 46.47
CA PRO A 14 23.24 -10.78 45.90
C PRO A 14 22.40 -11.26 44.70
N LEU A 15 23.09 -11.61 43.61
CA LEU A 15 22.54 -12.25 42.42
C LEU A 15 21.92 -13.60 42.80
N ARG A 16 20.63 -13.80 42.49
CA ARG A 16 20.00 -15.12 42.50
C ARG A 16 20.54 -15.94 41.33
N GLN A 17 20.99 -17.16 41.62
CA GLN A 17 21.32 -18.15 40.59
C GLN A 17 20.06 -18.56 39.81
N PRO A 18 20.15 -18.76 38.48
CA PRO A 18 19.05 -19.31 37.70
C PRO A 18 18.85 -20.80 38.01
N PRO A 19 17.61 -21.32 37.92
CA PRO A 19 17.34 -22.73 38.13
C PRO A 19 17.99 -23.59 37.04
N GLN A 20 18.61 -24.69 37.47
CA GLN A 20 19.16 -25.72 36.59
C GLN A 20 18.03 -26.39 35.80
N ALA A 21 18.14 -26.39 34.48
CA ALA A 21 17.23 -27.09 33.58
C ALA A 21 17.40 -28.61 33.70
N SER A 22 16.29 -29.28 33.96
CA SER A 22 16.15 -30.74 33.97
C SER A 22 16.37 -31.32 32.58
N ALA A 23 17.16 -32.38 32.49
CA ALA A 23 17.46 -33.11 31.27
C ALA A 23 16.21 -33.74 30.63
N CYS A 24 16.06 -33.57 29.30
CA CYS A 24 15.17 -34.37 28.46
C CYS A 24 15.81 -35.74 28.15
N PRO A 25 15.00 -36.81 28.02
CA PRO A 25 15.48 -38.12 27.56
C PRO A 25 15.76 -38.13 26.05
N PRO A 26 16.60 -39.05 25.55
CA PRO A 26 17.04 -39.06 24.15
C PRO A 26 15.94 -39.53 23.20
N GLU A 27 15.85 -38.84 22.06
CA GLU A 27 15.01 -39.19 20.92
C GLU A 27 15.44 -40.52 20.29
N ALA A 28 14.44 -41.32 19.92
CA ALA A 28 14.61 -42.56 19.19
C ALA A 28 14.99 -42.28 17.72
N SER A 29 15.98 -43.03 17.22
CA SER A 29 16.41 -43.03 15.83
C SER A 29 15.29 -43.50 14.91
N LEU A 30 14.90 -42.67 13.94
CA LEU A 30 14.10 -43.09 12.79
C LEU A 30 15.03 -43.58 11.69
N ASP A 31 14.92 -44.87 11.38
CA ASP A 31 15.59 -45.53 10.27
C ASP A 31 15.21 -44.89 8.93
N SER A 32 16.23 -44.70 8.09
CA SER A 32 16.12 -44.26 6.71
C SER A 32 15.35 -45.28 5.87
N VAL A 33 14.18 -44.89 5.35
CA VAL A 33 13.49 -45.61 4.27
C VAL A 33 14.03 -45.12 2.94
N THR A 34 14.81 -45.97 2.28
CA THR A 34 15.27 -45.79 0.90
C THR A 34 14.14 -46.19 -0.06
N LEU A 35 13.56 -45.23 -0.79
CA LEU A 35 12.65 -45.49 -1.90
C LEU A 35 13.43 -45.58 -3.21
N THR A 36 13.51 -46.79 -3.77
CA THR A 36 14.05 -47.06 -5.10
C THR A 36 12.94 -46.87 -6.15
N LEU A 37 13.09 -45.88 -7.03
CA LEU A 37 12.26 -45.72 -8.23
C LEU A 37 12.80 -46.62 -9.35
N SER A 38 12.01 -47.64 -9.75
CA SER A 38 12.25 -48.40 -10.97
C SER A 38 11.32 -47.89 -12.06
N ALA A 39 11.92 -47.41 -13.15
CA ALA A 39 11.22 -46.98 -14.35
C ALA A 39 10.93 -48.17 -15.25
N GLU A 40 9.65 -48.44 -15.53
CA GLU A 40 9.24 -49.21 -16.70
C GLU A 40 7.88 -48.70 -17.18
N ALA A 41 7.85 -48.21 -18.42
CA ALA A 41 6.63 -48.03 -19.20
C ALA A 41 6.34 -49.31 -19.98
N PRO A 42 5.07 -49.63 -20.26
CA PRO A 42 4.66 -49.52 -21.66
C PRO A 42 3.23 -49.01 -21.88
N GLN A 43 2.99 -48.73 -23.15
CA GLN A 43 1.91 -47.96 -23.77
C GLN A 43 0.66 -48.84 -24.14
N PRO A 44 -0.37 -48.33 -24.85
CA PRO A 44 -1.75 -48.26 -24.38
C PRO A 44 -2.72 -49.29 -25.01
N ALA A 45 -3.92 -49.42 -24.43
CA ALA A 45 -5.07 -50.05 -25.07
C ALA A 45 -6.41 -49.50 -24.55
N THR A 46 -7.43 -49.70 -25.37
CA THR A 46 -8.68 -48.95 -25.57
C THR A 46 -9.92 -49.53 -24.85
N ASN A 47 -10.98 -48.71 -24.85
CA ASN A 47 -12.43 -49.02 -24.82
C ASN A 47 -13.25 -49.15 -23.52
N TRP A 48 -14.17 -48.18 -23.36
CA TRP A 48 -15.62 -48.28 -23.10
C TRP A 48 -16.18 -49.48 -22.31
N SER A 49 -16.84 -49.24 -21.17
CA SER A 49 -18.32 -49.25 -21.02
C SER A 49 -18.78 -49.36 -19.54
N ARG A 50 -19.97 -48.78 -19.28
CA ARG A 50 -20.73 -48.73 -18.02
C ARG A 50 -21.22 -50.12 -17.56
N VAL A 51 -21.24 -50.39 -16.24
CA VAL A 51 -22.33 -51.09 -15.53
C VAL A 51 -22.40 -50.56 -14.08
N ALA A 52 -23.62 -50.58 -13.55
CA ALA A 52 -24.15 -49.86 -12.41
C ALA A 52 -24.21 -50.64 -11.08
N LEU A 53 -24.29 -49.86 -10.00
CA LEU A 53 -25.18 -49.94 -8.81
C LEU A 53 -25.09 -51.07 -7.74
N ALA A 54 -25.35 -50.58 -6.52
CA ALA A 54 -25.71 -51.20 -5.23
C ALA A 54 -24.52 -51.58 -4.32
N SER A 55 -24.37 -50.97 -3.14
CA SER A 55 -25.29 -51.20 -2.01
C SER A 55 -25.25 -50.09 -0.94
N ALA A 56 -26.44 -49.76 -0.42
CA ALA A 56 -26.87 -49.25 0.90
C ALA A 56 -25.83 -48.67 1.89
N GLY A 57 -26.08 -47.59 2.64
CA GLY A 57 -27.34 -46.91 2.97
C GLY A 57 -27.36 -46.55 4.48
N LEU A 58 -27.75 -45.30 4.76
CA LEU A 58 -28.22 -44.71 6.04
C LEU A 58 -27.19 -44.23 7.10
N ALA A 59 -27.03 -42.90 7.23
CA ALA A 59 -27.71 -42.13 8.29
C ALA A 59 -27.62 -40.59 8.09
N LEU A 60 -28.81 -39.97 8.02
CA LEU A 60 -29.25 -38.59 8.31
C LEU A 60 -28.23 -37.42 8.30
N ALA A 61 -28.33 -36.41 7.43
CA ALA A 61 -29.38 -35.39 7.31
C ALA A 61 -29.40 -34.35 8.45
N ALA A 62 -28.72 -33.21 8.23
CA ALA A 62 -29.14 -31.85 8.62
C ALA A 62 -28.06 -30.81 8.27
N LEU A 63 -27.99 -30.35 7.01
CA LEU A 63 -27.42 -29.04 6.68
C LEU A 63 -28.29 -28.42 5.59
N GLY A 64 -29.06 -27.41 6.00
CA GLY A 64 -29.86 -26.58 5.12
C GLY A 64 -28.93 -25.80 4.18
N ALA A 65 -29.26 -25.84 2.90
CA ALA A 65 -28.68 -24.95 1.91
C ALA A 65 -29.00 -23.50 2.29
N ALA A 66 -27.99 -22.75 2.71
CA ALA A 66 -28.04 -21.30 2.66
C ALA A 66 -27.94 -20.91 1.18
N ALA A 67 -29.00 -20.29 0.65
CA ALA A 67 -28.97 -19.65 -0.65
C ALA A 67 -27.86 -18.58 -0.69
N PRO A 68 -27.17 -18.38 -1.82
CA PRO A 68 -26.23 -17.27 -1.95
C PRO A 68 -27.02 -15.97 -1.75
N ALA A 69 -26.59 -15.18 -0.77
CA ALA A 69 -27.05 -13.82 -0.61
C ALA A 69 -26.72 -13.06 -1.89
N GLN A 70 -27.74 -12.68 -2.65
CA GLN A 70 -27.61 -11.63 -3.65
C GLN A 70 -27.21 -10.37 -2.90
N ALA A 71 -25.95 -9.96 -3.05
CA ALA A 71 -25.53 -8.62 -2.68
C ALA A 71 -26.37 -7.66 -3.53
N ALA A 72 -27.34 -7.01 -2.90
CA ALA A 72 -28.06 -5.90 -3.51
C ALA A 72 -27.01 -4.83 -3.82
N GLY A 73 -26.78 -4.57 -5.11
CA GLY A 73 -25.90 -3.50 -5.56
C GLY A 73 -26.43 -2.17 -5.07
N PHE A 74 -25.83 -1.63 -4.01
CA PHE A 74 -25.99 -0.26 -3.60
C PHE A 74 -24.99 0.59 -4.39
N GLY A 75 -25.48 1.12 -5.51
CA GLY A 75 -24.87 2.16 -6.31
C GLY A 75 -25.97 2.78 -7.17
N PRO A 76 -25.90 4.07 -7.50
CA PRO A 76 -26.94 4.70 -8.32
C PRO A 76 -27.11 3.90 -9.64
N PRO A 77 -28.35 3.53 -10.01
CA PRO A 77 -28.61 2.78 -11.23
C PRO A 77 -28.17 3.61 -12.44
N GLY A 78 -26.98 3.28 -12.97
CA GLY A 78 -26.32 4.02 -14.05
C GLY A 78 -24.79 3.95 -13.99
N PHE A 79 -24.19 3.91 -12.79
CA PHE A 79 -22.74 4.03 -12.66
C PHE A 79 -21.95 2.84 -13.23
N GLN A 80 -22.36 1.60 -12.94
CA GLN A 80 -21.74 0.40 -13.52
C GLN A 80 -22.04 0.22 -15.01
N GLN A 81 -23.22 0.65 -15.48
CA GLN A 81 -23.59 0.55 -16.89
C GLN A 81 -22.84 1.58 -17.73
N ASP A 82 -22.69 2.84 -17.30
CA ASP A 82 -21.87 3.84 -18.02
C ASP A 82 -20.39 3.45 -18.06
N PHE A 83 -19.88 2.83 -16.98
CA PHE A 83 -18.51 2.32 -16.97
C PHE A 83 -18.34 1.18 -17.98
N GLN A 84 -19.23 0.18 -18.00
CA GLN A 84 -19.18 -0.92 -18.97
C GLN A 84 -19.51 -0.51 -20.41
N HIS A 85 -20.43 0.44 -20.64
CA HIS A 85 -20.78 0.95 -21.97
C HIS A 85 -19.67 1.80 -22.57
N HIS A 86 -18.94 2.56 -21.73
CA HIS A 86 -17.76 3.27 -22.21
C HIS A 86 -16.62 2.32 -22.57
N HIS A 87 -16.42 1.20 -21.87
CA HIS A 87 -15.40 0.20 -22.25
C HIS A 87 -15.67 -0.53 -23.58
N GLY A 88 -16.91 -0.51 -24.10
CA GLY A 88 -17.26 -1.08 -25.40
C GLY A 88 -17.08 -0.13 -26.60
N GLN A 89 -16.83 1.17 -26.38
CA GLN A 89 -16.62 2.14 -27.46
C GLN A 89 -15.13 2.38 -27.69
N ASN A 90 -14.55 1.76 -28.72
CA ASN A 90 -13.24 2.07 -29.34
C ASN A 90 -12.29 2.96 -28.51
N TRP A 91 -11.79 2.44 -27.39
CA TRP A 91 -10.69 3.06 -26.62
C TRP A 91 -9.38 3.07 -27.42
N ASP A 92 -9.24 2.15 -28.38
CA ASP A 92 -7.98 1.87 -29.11
C ASP A 92 -7.74 2.75 -30.35
N GLN A 93 -8.77 3.32 -30.99
CA GLN A 93 -8.59 3.89 -32.34
C GLN A 93 -8.15 5.36 -32.41
N ARG A 94 -8.20 6.13 -31.32
CA ARG A 94 -7.67 7.52 -31.30
C ARG A 94 -6.34 7.66 -30.56
N THR A 95 -5.95 6.66 -29.77
CA THR A 95 -4.76 6.70 -28.91
C THR A 95 -3.53 6.06 -29.55
N ALA A 96 -3.70 5.21 -30.58
CA ALA A 96 -2.58 4.57 -31.26
C ALA A 96 -1.87 5.46 -32.30
N GLU A 97 -2.54 6.47 -32.86
CA GLU A 97 -1.98 7.33 -33.93
C GLU A 97 -1.39 8.65 -33.40
N GLU A 98 -1.80 9.11 -32.22
CA GLU A 98 -1.23 10.27 -31.55
C GLU A 98 -0.46 9.78 -30.33
N GLY A 99 0.87 9.91 -30.34
CA GLY A 99 1.80 9.55 -29.26
C GLY A 99 1.56 10.32 -27.95
N SER A 100 0.36 10.18 -27.40
CA SER A 100 -0.22 10.86 -26.25
C SER A 100 0.17 10.18 -24.95
N GLY A 101 1.48 9.94 -24.78
CA GLY A 101 2.03 9.94 -23.43
C GLY A 101 1.79 11.32 -22.83
N TRP A 102 1.42 11.39 -21.55
CA TRP A 102 1.30 12.64 -20.81
C TRP A 102 2.57 13.48 -21.02
N PHE A 103 2.48 14.60 -21.74
CA PHE A 103 3.60 15.49 -22.01
C PHE A 103 3.45 16.77 -21.20
N ILE A 104 4.29 16.95 -20.18
CA ILE A 104 4.41 18.21 -19.45
C ILE A 104 5.54 19.01 -20.12
N PRO A 105 5.26 20.11 -20.85
CA PRO A 105 6.32 20.88 -21.51
C PRO A 105 7.28 21.53 -20.49
N ARG A 106 8.59 21.47 -20.77
CA ARG A 106 9.61 22.17 -19.98
C ARG A 106 9.49 23.69 -20.16
N ASN A 107 9.52 24.45 -19.07
CA ASN A 107 9.48 25.92 -19.08
C ASN A 107 10.89 26.49 -19.35
N PRO A 108 11.09 27.36 -20.38
CA PRO A 108 12.39 27.93 -20.73
C PRO A 108 12.88 29.10 -19.85
N ASP A 109 12.04 29.67 -18.97
CA ASP A 109 12.42 30.83 -18.13
C ASP A 109 12.62 30.42 -16.66
N THR A 110 13.87 30.22 -16.23
CA THR A 110 14.22 29.75 -14.88
C THR A 110 14.90 30.85 -14.04
N THR A 111 14.10 31.64 -13.32
CA THR A 111 14.61 32.41 -12.16
C THR A 111 14.15 31.70 -10.88
N PRO A 112 15.04 31.39 -9.92
CA PRO A 112 14.68 30.64 -8.73
C PRO A 112 13.74 31.44 -7.82
N VAL A 113 12.52 30.93 -7.62
CA VAL A 113 11.55 31.51 -6.68
C VAL A 113 11.78 30.92 -5.28
N ARG A 114 11.70 31.77 -4.25
CA ARG A 114 11.79 31.36 -2.84
C ARG A 114 10.37 31.10 -2.33
N PRO A 115 10.08 29.94 -1.72
CA PRO A 115 8.74 29.64 -1.23
C PRO A 115 8.38 30.58 -0.07
N HIS A 116 7.26 31.30 -0.20
CA HIS A 116 6.74 32.21 0.82
C HIS A 116 5.98 31.51 1.96
N PHE A 117 5.78 30.19 1.87
CA PHE A 117 5.22 29.35 2.94
C PHE A 117 6.23 28.30 3.38
N ALA A 118 7.27 28.71 4.11
CA ALA A 118 8.07 27.75 4.86
C ALA A 118 7.20 27.26 6.03
N PHE A 119 6.51 26.13 5.87
CA PHE A 119 5.97 25.41 7.03
C PHE A 119 7.16 25.13 7.94
N GLN A 120 7.16 25.75 9.13
CA GLN A 120 8.18 25.49 10.14
C GLN A 120 7.86 24.13 10.75
N VAL A 121 8.35 23.08 10.10
CA VAL A 121 8.24 21.71 10.57
C VAL A 121 9.53 21.36 11.31
N THR A 122 9.40 20.91 12.55
CA THR A 122 10.53 20.43 13.36
C THR A 122 11.13 19.18 12.71
N GLU A 123 12.46 19.15 12.61
CA GLU A 123 13.20 18.03 12.04
C GLU A 123 13.50 16.95 13.10
N GLY A 124 13.40 15.68 12.68
CA GLY A 124 13.66 14.49 13.49
C GLY A 124 12.51 14.11 14.43
N THR A 125 12.70 12.96 15.10
CA THR A 125 11.77 12.41 16.11
C THR A 125 12.44 12.18 17.47
N SER A 126 13.71 12.55 17.61
CA SER A 126 14.53 12.18 18.78
C SER A 126 14.04 12.77 20.11
N ASP A 127 13.31 13.89 20.06
CA ASP A 127 12.73 14.58 21.22
C ASP A 127 11.39 13.99 21.67
N LEU A 128 10.77 13.13 20.86
CA LEU A 128 9.45 12.54 21.11
C LEU A 128 9.51 11.25 21.95
N GLY A 129 10.71 10.79 22.27
CA GLY A 129 10.93 9.48 22.88
C GLY A 129 10.70 8.34 21.88
N PRO A 130 10.35 7.13 22.36
CA PRO A 130 10.07 6.01 21.47
C PRO A 130 8.84 6.31 20.59
N VAL A 131 9.04 6.25 19.28
CA VAL A 131 8.00 6.32 18.26
C VAL A 131 7.98 5.01 17.50
N HIS A 132 6.83 4.65 16.94
CA HIS A 132 6.70 3.49 16.07
C HIS A 132 5.92 3.88 14.83
N VAL A 133 6.41 3.51 13.65
CA VAL A 133 5.61 3.62 12.44
C VAL A 133 4.33 2.81 12.58
N LEU A 134 3.22 3.45 12.21
CA LEU A 134 1.89 2.85 12.26
C LEU A 134 1.87 1.63 11.35
N ASP A 135 1.54 0.47 11.92
CA ASP A 135 1.26 -0.71 11.11
C ASP A 135 -0.23 -0.83 10.84
N ASN A 136 -0.58 -1.10 9.59
CA ASN A 136 -1.96 -1.35 9.18
C ASN A 136 -2.35 -2.83 9.27
N THR A 137 -1.52 -3.65 9.91
CA THR A 137 -1.77 -5.09 10.07
C THR A 137 -2.62 -5.43 11.30
N ARG A 138 -2.96 -4.42 12.09
CA ARG A 138 -3.63 -4.54 13.38
C ARG A 138 -4.58 -3.38 13.57
N GLY A 139 -5.58 -3.60 14.41
CA GLY A 139 -6.52 -2.58 14.82
C GLY A 139 -7.54 -2.16 13.77
N GLN A 140 -8.49 -1.35 14.21
CA GLN A 140 -9.59 -0.85 13.40
C GLN A 140 -9.24 0.53 12.83
N LEU A 141 -9.47 0.75 11.53
CA LEU A 141 -9.38 2.08 10.93
C LEU A 141 -10.38 3.03 11.60
N ARG A 142 -9.91 4.17 12.09
CA ARG A 142 -10.74 5.23 12.68
C ARG A 142 -10.73 6.51 11.87
N ALA A 143 -9.60 6.81 11.25
CA ALA A 143 -9.47 7.97 10.38
C ALA A 143 -8.52 7.70 9.21
N LEU A 144 -8.93 8.19 8.03
CA LEU A 144 -8.12 8.22 6.83
C LEU A 144 -7.87 9.66 6.42
N ARG A 145 -6.65 9.96 6.00
CA ARG A 145 -6.27 11.20 5.33
C ARG A 145 -6.30 11.01 3.83
N LEU A 146 -6.85 12.00 3.13
CA LEU A 146 -6.75 12.10 1.68
C LEU A 146 -6.36 13.51 1.24
N GLN A 147 -5.90 13.60 0.00
CA GLN A 147 -5.66 14.87 -0.68
C GLN A 147 -6.63 14.99 -1.85
N TRP A 148 -7.23 16.18 -1.99
CA TRP A 148 -8.21 16.48 -3.03
C TRP A 148 -7.71 17.64 -3.91
N PRO A 149 -7.08 17.34 -5.05
CA PRO A 149 -6.59 18.38 -5.95
C PRO A 149 -7.71 19.06 -6.73
N ALA A 150 -7.46 20.29 -7.17
CA ALA A 150 -8.29 21.00 -8.15
C ALA A 150 -8.00 20.46 -9.55
N GLU A 151 -8.28 19.17 -9.74
CA GLU A 151 -7.98 18.43 -10.96
C GLU A 151 -8.78 18.96 -12.15
N ARG A 152 -8.08 19.38 -13.19
CA ARG A 152 -8.67 19.96 -14.41
C ARG A 152 -8.84 18.93 -15.50
N ASP A 153 -8.07 17.85 -15.48
CA ASP A 153 -8.27 16.73 -16.39
C ASP A 153 -9.53 15.95 -15.99
N PRO A 154 -10.55 15.87 -16.86
CA PRO A 154 -11.80 15.21 -16.49
C PRO A 154 -11.65 13.73 -16.14
N ARG A 155 -10.66 13.02 -16.72
CA ARG A 155 -10.44 11.60 -16.46
C ARG A 155 -9.78 11.38 -15.11
N ALA A 156 -8.77 12.19 -14.79
CA ALA A 156 -8.13 12.14 -13.49
C ALA A 156 -9.14 12.51 -12.39
N ARG A 157 -9.94 13.57 -12.59
CA ARG A 157 -11.01 13.95 -11.66
C ARG A 157 -12.02 12.81 -11.46
N GLN A 158 -12.46 12.17 -12.54
CA GLN A 158 -13.38 11.03 -12.45
C GLN A 158 -12.78 9.86 -11.66
N ALA A 159 -11.50 9.54 -11.88
CA ALA A 159 -10.82 8.48 -11.13
C ALA A 159 -10.69 8.83 -9.63
N HIS A 160 -10.41 10.10 -9.30
CA HIS A 160 -10.38 10.59 -7.93
C HIS A 160 -11.76 10.49 -7.26
N GLU A 161 -12.81 10.99 -7.92
CA GLU A 161 -14.20 10.89 -7.45
C GLU A 161 -14.60 9.43 -7.22
N ALA A 162 -14.29 8.53 -8.15
CA ALA A 162 -14.59 7.12 -8.04
C ALA A 162 -13.86 6.47 -6.84
N MET A 163 -12.56 6.74 -6.69
CA MET A 163 -11.76 6.19 -5.58
C MET A 163 -12.29 6.67 -4.24
N PHE A 164 -12.55 7.97 -4.12
CA PHE A 164 -13.08 8.54 -2.89
C PHE A 164 -14.49 8.02 -2.58
N THR A 165 -15.34 7.87 -3.59
CA THR A 165 -16.69 7.29 -3.45
C THR A 165 -16.62 5.85 -2.95
N ASP A 166 -15.76 5.01 -3.54
CA ASP A 166 -15.59 3.62 -3.12
C ASP A 166 -15.11 3.56 -1.66
N LEU A 167 -14.09 4.34 -1.29
CA LEU A 167 -13.60 4.41 0.09
C LEU A 167 -14.70 4.86 1.06
N LEU A 168 -15.41 5.94 0.73
CA LEU A 168 -16.43 6.50 1.60
C LEU A 168 -17.65 5.59 1.76
N THR A 169 -18.07 4.90 0.71
CA THR A 169 -19.29 4.07 0.75
C THR A 169 -19.03 2.66 1.27
N LYS A 170 -17.80 2.15 1.13
CA LYS A 170 -17.47 0.76 1.46
C LYS A 170 -16.70 0.60 2.77
N THR A 171 -16.05 1.65 3.27
CA THR A 171 -15.46 1.62 4.62
C THR A 171 -16.55 1.69 5.70
N ASP A 172 -16.23 1.22 6.90
CA ASP A 172 -17.16 1.28 8.02
C ASP A 172 -17.66 2.73 8.25
N PRO A 173 -18.96 2.95 8.53
CA PRO A 173 -19.51 4.28 8.73
C PRO A 173 -18.84 5.10 9.84
N SER A 174 -18.17 4.45 10.79
CA SER A 174 -17.40 5.11 11.86
C SER A 174 -16.04 5.64 11.42
N VAL A 175 -15.53 5.24 10.25
CA VAL A 175 -14.29 5.77 9.68
C VAL A 175 -14.51 7.23 9.28
N ARG A 176 -13.68 8.11 9.86
CA ARG A 176 -13.65 9.53 9.54
C ARG A 176 -12.64 9.81 8.43
N PHE A 177 -12.88 10.88 7.68
CA PHE A 177 -12.02 11.31 6.59
C PHE A 177 -11.54 12.73 6.81
N GLU A 178 -10.23 12.90 6.94
CA GLU A 178 -9.55 14.20 7.02
C GLU A 178 -9.02 14.53 5.62
N VAL A 179 -9.76 15.36 4.87
CA VAL A 179 -9.48 15.63 3.45
C VAL A 179 -8.87 17.01 3.31
N VAL A 180 -7.61 17.08 2.88
CA VAL A 180 -6.98 18.36 2.51
C VAL A 180 -7.31 18.65 1.06
N ALA A 181 -8.09 19.70 0.81
CA ALA A 181 -8.56 20.05 -0.52
C ALA A 181 -7.95 21.37 -0.99
N GLU A 182 -7.51 21.43 -2.24
CA GLU A 182 -7.18 22.72 -2.85
C GLU A 182 -8.41 23.63 -2.86
N SER A 183 -8.22 24.93 -2.66
CA SER A 183 -9.33 25.88 -2.54
C SER A 183 -10.33 25.81 -3.70
N ASP A 184 -9.82 25.64 -4.92
CA ASP A 184 -10.65 25.52 -6.12
C ASP A 184 -11.38 24.16 -6.21
N GLY A 185 -10.84 23.12 -5.58
CA GLY A 185 -11.43 21.77 -5.54
C GLY A 185 -12.43 21.55 -4.40
N VAL A 186 -12.49 22.45 -3.40
CA VAL A 186 -13.42 22.34 -2.25
C VAL A 186 -14.87 22.25 -2.70
N ARG A 187 -15.27 23.06 -3.69
CA ARG A 187 -16.64 23.07 -4.19
C ARG A 187 -17.01 21.74 -4.86
N ASP A 188 -16.13 21.23 -5.72
CA ASP A 188 -16.34 19.94 -6.39
C ASP A 188 -16.45 18.80 -5.37
N LEU A 189 -15.65 18.83 -4.31
CA LEU A 189 -15.75 17.88 -3.21
C LEU A 189 -17.09 18.01 -2.46
N GLN A 190 -17.53 19.22 -2.13
CA GLN A 190 -18.82 19.45 -1.47
C GLN A 190 -19.99 18.95 -2.32
N ASP A 191 -20.00 19.26 -3.62
CA ASP A 191 -21.01 18.79 -4.56
C ASP A 191 -21.02 17.25 -4.64
N LEU A 192 -19.84 16.58 -4.56
CA LEU A 192 -19.77 15.13 -4.45
C LEU A 192 -20.37 14.61 -3.13
N LEU A 193 -20.02 15.20 -1.99
CA LEU A 193 -20.53 14.77 -0.68
C LEU A 193 -22.06 14.92 -0.58
N ASP A 194 -22.60 16.02 -1.13
CA ASP A 194 -24.05 16.26 -1.19
C ASP A 194 -24.75 15.20 -2.05
N ARG A 195 -24.19 14.88 -3.23
CA ARG A 195 -24.72 13.81 -4.11
C ARG A 195 -24.72 12.43 -3.45
N LEU A 196 -23.72 12.16 -2.60
CA LEU A 196 -23.56 10.89 -1.90
C LEU A 196 -24.32 10.84 -0.56
N GLU A 197 -25.01 11.92 -0.18
CA GLU A 197 -25.76 12.04 1.08
C GLU A 197 -24.91 11.67 2.31
N VAL A 198 -23.67 12.15 2.33
CA VAL A 198 -22.68 11.76 3.34
C VAL A 198 -23.06 12.30 4.71
N PRO A 199 -23.07 11.47 5.78
CA PRO A 199 -23.40 11.94 7.11
C PRO A 199 -22.50 13.09 7.59
N GLU A 200 -23.10 14.06 8.27
CA GLU A 200 -22.38 15.19 8.86
C GLU A 200 -21.27 14.69 9.80
N GLY A 201 -20.07 15.28 9.69
CA GLY A 201 -18.92 14.94 10.51
C GLY A 201 -18.14 13.70 10.06
N ARG A 202 -18.62 12.93 9.08
CA ARG A 202 -17.86 11.81 8.51
C ARG A 202 -16.66 12.29 7.70
N VAL A 203 -16.82 13.39 6.97
CA VAL A 203 -15.76 14.02 6.17
C VAL A 203 -15.52 15.42 6.71
N ARG A 204 -14.27 15.74 7.04
CA ARG A 204 -13.82 17.08 7.40
C ARG A 204 -12.91 17.61 6.28
N ILE A 205 -13.30 18.72 5.69
CA ILE A 205 -12.56 19.37 4.60
C ILE A 205 -11.65 20.45 5.16
N HIS A 206 -10.36 20.35 4.86
CA HIS A 206 -9.33 21.34 5.16
C HIS A 206 -8.94 22.07 3.88
N SER A 207 -9.49 23.27 3.68
CA SER A 207 -9.15 24.05 2.49
C SER A 207 -7.72 24.58 2.57
N LEU A 208 -6.90 24.17 1.62
CA LEU A 208 -5.54 24.64 1.41
C LEU A 208 -5.52 25.61 0.22
N SER A 209 -5.06 26.83 0.45
CA SER A 209 -4.84 27.80 -0.62
C SER A 209 -3.38 27.78 -1.05
N LEU A 210 -3.07 26.94 -2.04
CA LEU A 210 -1.80 27.02 -2.75
C LEU A 210 -1.88 28.19 -3.74
N ARG A 211 -1.19 29.30 -3.45
CA ARG A 211 -1.11 30.42 -4.39
C ARG A 211 -0.23 30.00 -5.56
N SER A 212 -0.82 29.61 -6.68
CA SER A 212 -0.13 29.63 -7.97
C SER A 212 -0.27 31.05 -8.54
N ASN A 213 0.84 31.77 -8.70
CA ASN A 213 0.83 32.88 -9.65
C ASN A 213 1.33 32.36 -11.00
N SER A 214 1.02 33.03 -12.09
CA SER A 214 1.37 32.57 -13.44
C SER A 214 2.88 32.42 -13.71
N GLN A 215 3.73 32.82 -12.76
CA GLN A 215 5.19 32.68 -12.82
C GLN A 215 5.71 31.56 -11.89
N GLU A 216 4.92 31.13 -10.92
CA GLU A 216 5.22 30.04 -10.00
C GLU A 216 4.50 28.79 -10.51
N LEU A 217 5.28 27.87 -11.10
CA LEU A 217 4.85 26.49 -11.33
C LEU A 217 4.59 25.86 -9.97
N VAL A 218 3.43 26.09 -9.37
CA VAL A 218 2.91 25.24 -8.31
C VAL A 218 2.12 24.17 -9.04
N GLN A 219 2.69 22.97 -9.13
CA GLN A 219 1.88 21.79 -9.40
C GLN A 219 0.86 21.69 -8.29
N GLY A 220 -0.38 21.35 -8.64
CA GLY A 220 -1.43 21.17 -7.65
C GLY A 220 -1.06 20.06 -6.65
N LEU A 221 -1.86 19.91 -5.60
CA LEU A 221 -1.83 18.73 -4.75
C LEU A 221 -1.86 17.47 -5.64
N SER A 222 -1.17 16.44 -5.18
CA SER A 222 -1.37 15.09 -5.72
C SER A 222 -2.52 14.42 -4.95
N MET A 223 -3.22 13.45 -5.56
CA MET A 223 -4.13 12.61 -4.77
C MET A 223 -3.38 11.59 -3.88
N TRP A 224 -2.08 11.37 -4.14
CA TRP A 224 -1.24 10.35 -3.52
C TRP A 224 -0.82 10.75 -2.12
N SER A 225 -1.78 10.73 -1.19
CA SER A 225 -1.54 11.17 0.16
C SER A 225 -0.50 10.30 0.87
N ARG A 226 -0.40 9.01 0.56
CA ARG A 226 0.60 8.09 1.13
C ARG A 226 2.02 8.62 0.99
N ASP A 227 2.38 9.08 -0.20
CA ASP A 227 3.77 9.37 -0.52
C ASP A 227 4.30 10.56 0.27
N SER A 228 3.39 11.44 0.68
CA SER A 228 3.71 12.69 1.37
C SER A 228 4.10 12.60 2.83
N SER A 229 3.73 11.52 3.51
CA SER A 229 4.17 11.29 4.88
C SER A 229 3.83 9.89 5.34
N LEU A 230 4.55 9.43 6.34
CA LEU A 230 4.16 8.29 7.15
C LEU A 230 3.47 8.74 8.42
N THR A 231 2.62 7.88 8.95
CA THR A 231 2.05 8.08 10.28
C THR A 231 2.86 7.27 11.27
N LEU A 232 3.29 7.90 12.35
CA LEU A 232 3.90 7.27 13.50
C LEU A 232 3.00 7.46 14.72
N THR A 233 3.19 6.62 15.71
CA THR A 233 2.57 6.74 17.03
C THR A 233 3.68 6.78 18.07
N ALA A 234 3.64 7.77 18.96
CA ALA A 234 4.55 7.82 20.09
C ALA A 234 4.08 6.95 21.26
N ALA A 235 4.93 6.81 22.27
CA ALA A 235 4.67 5.99 23.45
C ALA A 235 3.40 6.36 24.25
N ASP A 236 2.94 7.61 24.19
CA ASP A 236 1.71 8.08 24.84
C ASP A 236 0.47 8.00 23.93
N GLY A 237 0.62 7.48 22.72
CA GLY A 237 -0.46 7.33 21.74
C GLY A 237 -0.66 8.54 20.83
N HIS A 238 0.14 9.61 20.94
CA HIS A 238 0.01 10.74 20.03
C HIS A 238 0.42 10.38 18.60
N GLU A 239 -0.30 10.93 17.62
CA GLU A 239 -0.06 10.73 16.20
C GLU A 239 0.93 11.75 15.65
N ILE A 240 1.86 11.27 14.83
CA ILE A 240 2.88 12.08 14.17
C ILE A 240 2.82 11.80 12.68
N LEU A 241 2.65 12.85 11.86
CA LEU A 241 2.93 12.77 10.43
C LEU A 241 4.40 13.07 10.20
N LEU A 242 5.17 12.05 9.84
CA LEU A 242 6.57 12.15 9.46
C LEU A 242 6.68 12.39 7.95
N LEU A 243 7.00 13.62 7.56
CA LEU A 243 7.29 13.99 6.18
C LEU A 243 8.69 13.52 5.81
N PRO A 244 8.94 13.09 4.56
CA PRO A 244 10.29 12.83 4.11
C PRO A 244 11.11 14.13 4.04
N HIS A 245 12.44 14.01 4.07
CA HIS A 245 13.34 15.15 3.85
C HIS A 245 13.14 15.74 2.44
N SER A 246 13.16 14.86 1.45
CA SER A 246 12.71 15.09 0.08
C SER A 246 12.07 13.84 -0.53
N PHE A 247 11.24 14.02 -1.56
CA PHE A 247 10.73 12.94 -2.40
C PHE A 247 11.83 12.48 -3.36
N ARG A 248 11.72 11.26 -3.91
CA ARG A 248 12.78 10.69 -4.73
C ARG A 248 13.00 11.50 -6.01
N ASP A 249 14.26 11.77 -6.33
CA ASP A 249 14.69 12.14 -7.70
C ASP A 249 14.71 10.85 -8.53
N ASP A 250 13.57 10.21 -8.73
CA ASP A 250 13.46 8.98 -9.55
C ASP A 250 13.73 9.24 -11.04
N GLY A 251 14.11 10.46 -11.40
CA GLY A 251 14.37 10.88 -12.77
C GLY A 251 13.11 10.99 -13.63
N GLN A 252 11.92 10.69 -13.10
CA GLN A 252 10.65 10.92 -13.79
C GLN A 252 10.23 12.39 -13.71
N VAL A 253 10.74 13.11 -12.71
CA VAL A 253 10.52 14.55 -12.56
C VAL A 253 11.85 15.28 -12.34
N ASP A 254 11.98 16.45 -12.98
CA ASP A 254 13.15 17.33 -12.84
C ASP A 254 13.38 17.70 -11.36
N ALA A 255 14.62 17.79 -10.88
CA ALA A 255 14.93 18.15 -9.48
C ALA A 255 14.29 19.50 -9.03
N TYR A 256 14.00 20.41 -9.96
CA TYR A 256 13.19 21.61 -9.72
C TYR A 256 11.73 21.27 -9.45
N LEU A 257 11.13 20.39 -10.27
CA LEU A 257 9.78 19.88 -10.09
C LEU A 257 9.67 19.08 -8.80
N ASN A 258 10.70 18.33 -8.41
CA ASN A 258 10.73 17.61 -7.15
C ASN A 258 10.60 18.58 -5.95
N ARG A 259 11.24 19.76 -5.97
CA ARG A 259 11.01 20.81 -4.96
C ARG A 259 9.59 21.35 -4.94
N VAL A 260 8.93 21.43 -6.09
CA VAL A 260 7.53 21.88 -6.21
C VAL A 260 6.58 20.78 -5.72
N ILE A 261 6.85 19.51 -6.01
CA ILE A 261 6.08 18.34 -5.57
C ILE A 261 6.25 18.13 -4.06
N ILE A 262 7.46 18.24 -3.53
CA ILE A 262 7.74 18.27 -2.08
C ILE A 262 6.90 19.36 -1.42
N GLN A 263 6.75 20.52 -2.06
CA GLN A 263 5.95 21.62 -1.55
C GLN A 263 4.45 21.35 -1.65
N SER A 264 3.92 20.83 -2.76
CA SER A 264 2.48 20.55 -2.87
C SER A 264 2.09 19.32 -2.06
N SER A 265 2.70 18.18 -2.31
CA SER A 265 2.43 16.92 -1.62
C SER A 265 2.73 17.02 -0.12
N GLY A 266 3.82 17.68 0.28
CA GLY A 266 4.17 17.90 1.70
C GLY A 266 3.39 19.03 2.38
N ALA A 267 2.80 19.97 1.64
CA ALA A 267 1.98 21.04 2.23
C ALA A 267 0.70 20.50 2.86
N ALA A 268 0.09 19.46 2.29
CA ALA A 268 -1.12 18.88 2.87
C ALA A 268 -0.90 18.34 4.30
N PRO A 269 0.06 17.43 4.56
CA PRO A 269 0.40 17.04 5.92
C PRO A 269 0.78 18.23 6.81
N ALA A 270 1.63 19.13 6.33
CA ALA A 270 2.12 20.26 7.13
C ALA A 270 1.00 21.23 7.53
N PHE A 271 0.02 21.42 6.66
CA PHE A 271 -1.14 22.26 6.93
C PHE A 271 -2.07 21.65 7.98
N LEU A 272 -2.22 20.32 8.01
CA LEU A 272 -3.06 19.62 8.99
C LEU A 272 -2.67 19.92 10.43
N HIS A 273 -1.38 20.10 10.72
CA HIS A 273 -0.92 20.49 12.08
C HIS A 273 -1.66 21.71 12.65
N SER A 274 -1.99 22.69 11.79
CA SER A 274 -2.69 23.91 12.21
C SER A 274 -4.21 23.75 12.36
N ARG A 275 -4.76 22.62 11.90
CA ARG A 275 -6.20 22.36 11.80
C ARG A 275 -6.67 21.21 12.68
N VAL A 276 -5.78 20.26 12.98
CA VAL A 276 -6.00 19.10 13.82
C VAL A 276 -4.89 19.10 14.88
N PRO A 277 -5.08 19.83 16.01
CA PRO A 277 -4.05 20.02 17.04
C PRO A 277 -3.55 18.71 17.67
N GLU A 278 -4.32 17.63 17.55
CA GLU A 278 -3.96 16.29 18.00
C GLU A 278 -2.88 15.63 17.13
N ILE A 279 -2.68 16.13 15.90
CA ILE A 279 -1.68 15.63 14.97
C ILE A 279 -0.42 16.50 15.05
N GLU A 280 0.67 15.86 15.44
CA GLU A 280 1.99 16.45 15.33
C GLU A 280 2.54 16.26 13.92
N VAL A 281 3.31 17.22 13.42
CA VAL A 281 4.01 17.08 12.14
C VAL A 281 5.51 17.24 12.37
N ARG A 282 6.28 16.29 11.83
CA ARG A 282 7.74 16.25 11.86
C ARG A 282 8.31 16.01 10.47
N ARG A 283 9.57 16.36 10.27
CA ARG A 283 10.32 16.09 9.04
C ARG A 283 11.46 15.14 9.32
N SER A 284 11.54 14.05 8.56
CA SER A 284 12.64 13.10 8.61
C SER A 284 13.96 13.74 8.17
N SER A 285 15.08 13.19 8.64
CA SER A 285 16.40 13.49 8.09
C SER A 285 16.73 12.68 6.82
N LEU A 286 15.86 11.73 6.48
CA LEU A 286 16.00 10.75 5.40
C LEU A 286 15.03 11.06 4.25
N ASP A 287 15.46 10.73 3.02
CA ASP A 287 14.63 10.79 1.83
C ASP A 287 13.85 9.49 1.69
N PHE A 288 12.55 9.57 1.47
CA PHE A 288 11.71 8.42 1.16
C PHE A 288 10.37 8.89 0.61
N GLU A 289 9.57 7.96 0.13
CA GLU A 289 8.15 8.15 -0.13
C GLU A 289 7.38 7.14 0.71
N GLY A 290 6.18 7.49 1.16
CA GLY A 290 5.41 6.59 2.01
C GLY A 290 5.12 5.22 1.37
N GLY A 291 4.98 5.15 0.03
CA GLY A 291 4.80 3.88 -0.69
C GLY A 291 6.04 2.96 -0.66
N ASP A 292 7.22 3.51 -0.39
CA ASP A 292 8.47 2.74 -0.23
C ASP A 292 8.69 2.21 1.19
N VAL A 293 7.77 2.50 2.12
CA VAL A 293 7.87 2.11 3.52
C VAL A 293 6.66 1.30 3.93
N ILE A 294 6.86 0.02 4.20
CA ILE A 294 5.79 -0.89 4.65
C ILE A 294 6.14 -1.43 6.02
N ALA A 295 5.24 -1.31 6.99
CA ALA A 295 5.49 -1.76 8.35
C ALA A 295 4.48 -2.80 8.83
N ASN A 296 4.93 -3.68 9.72
CA ASN A 296 4.07 -4.49 10.59
C ASN A 296 4.56 -4.43 12.04
N GLY A 297 3.93 -5.21 12.91
CA GLY A 297 4.30 -5.40 14.32
C GLY A 297 5.79 -5.65 14.62
N ARG A 298 6.60 -6.11 13.64
CA ARG A 298 7.99 -6.55 13.84
C ARG A 298 9.03 -5.79 13.05
N HIS A 299 8.72 -5.47 11.78
CA HIS A 299 9.71 -4.92 10.86
C HIS A 299 9.15 -3.80 9.99
N VAL A 300 10.07 -3.07 9.39
CA VAL A 300 9.83 -2.09 8.32
C VAL A 300 10.58 -2.56 7.08
N LEU A 301 9.89 -2.58 5.94
CA LEU A 301 10.49 -2.82 4.63
C LEU A 301 10.87 -1.48 4.02
N ILE A 302 12.10 -1.38 3.54
CA ILE A 302 12.61 -0.21 2.80
C ILE A 302 13.26 -0.71 1.50
N SER A 303 13.07 0.03 0.41
CA SER A 303 13.66 -0.33 -0.88
C SER A 303 15.19 -0.18 -0.86
N GLY A 304 15.88 -1.03 -1.63
CA GLY A 304 17.33 -0.98 -1.77
C GLY A 304 17.84 0.35 -2.33
N ALA A 305 17.14 0.96 -3.30
CA ALA A 305 17.59 2.25 -3.82
C ALA A 305 17.32 3.40 -2.83
N THR A 306 16.26 3.36 -2.01
CA THR A 306 16.06 4.38 -0.94
C THR A 306 17.24 4.40 0.02
N ILE A 307 17.75 3.21 0.39
CA ILE A 307 18.96 3.10 1.22
C ILE A 307 20.19 3.63 0.48
N ALA A 308 20.38 3.25 -0.79
CA ALA A 308 21.54 3.67 -1.58
C ALA A 308 21.59 5.19 -1.83
N ASP A 309 20.44 5.81 -2.12
CA ASP A 309 20.32 7.24 -2.40
C ASP A 309 20.60 8.07 -1.15
N ASN A 310 20.05 7.66 -0.01
CA ASN A 310 20.37 8.30 1.27
C ASN A 310 21.83 8.13 1.65
N ALA A 311 22.41 6.94 1.45
CA ALA A 311 23.82 6.67 1.75
C ALA A 311 24.72 7.61 0.94
N LYS A 312 24.41 7.77 -0.35
CA LYS A 312 25.11 8.71 -1.23
C LYS A 312 24.92 10.17 -0.81
N ARG A 313 23.70 10.60 -0.49
CA ARG A 313 23.39 11.99 -0.11
C ARG A 313 24.04 12.38 1.21
N LEU A 314 24.00 11.49 2.20
CA LEU A 314 24.49 11.73 3.55
C LEU A 314 25.99 11.47 3.72
N ASP A 315 26.65 10.90 2.70
CA ASP A 315 28.04 10.41 2.79
C ASP A 315 28.21 9.38 3.91
N GLU A 316 27.29 8.41 3.95
CA GLU A 316 27.20 7.37 4.97
C GLU A 316 27.20 5.97 4.34
N SER A 317 27.51 4.93 5.13
CA SER A 317 27.33 3.55 4.71
C SER A 317 25.85 3.18 4.68
N GLN A 318 25.48 2.17 3.88
CA GLN A 318 24.10 1.67 3.84
C GLN A 318 23.63 1.18 5.21
N GLU A 319 24.52 0.58 6.00
CA GLU A 319 24.24 0.12 7.36
C GLU A 319 23.93 1.29 8.31
N GLN A 320 24.63 2.42 8.16
CA GLN A 320 24.35 3.62 8.96
C GLN A 320 22.98 4.20 8.59
N VAL A 321 22.64 4.24 7.30
CA VAL A 321 21.31 4.68 6.83
C VAL A 321 20.21 3.74 7.33
N VAL A 322 20.42 2.43 7.30
CA VAL A 322 19.50 1.44 7.88
C VAL A 322 19.28 1.75 9.36
N ALA A 323 20.35 1.96 10.13
CA ALA A 323 20.25 2.28 11.56
C ALA A 323 19.48 3.60 11.82
N ARG A 324 19.57 4.59 10.91
CA ARG A 324 18.76 5.82 11.00
C ARG A 324 17.28 5.54 10.75
N PHE A 325 16.93 4.75 9.73
CA PHE A 325 15.54 4.34 9.51
C PHE A 325 15.01 3.57 10.73
N GLU A 326 15.80 2.66 11.31
CA GLU A 326 15.40 1.93 12.52
C GLU A 326 15.15 2.86 13.71
N ALA A 327 15.99 3.90 13.86
CA ALA A 327 15.82 4.89 14.92
C ALA A 327 14.59 5.79 14.72
N GLU A 328 14.31 6.25 13.48
CA GLU A 328 13.15 7.10 13.20
C GLU A 328 11.82 6.33 13.17
N MET A 329 11.83 5.07 12.76
CA MET A 329 10.61 4.24 12.62
C MET A 329 10.34 3.33 13.83
N GLY A 330 11.32 3.19 14.74
CA GLY A 330 11.23 2.41 15.96
C GLY A 330 11.03 0.92 15.76
N ARG A 331 11.52 0.37 14.65
CA ARG A 331 11.37 -1.03 14.25
C ARG A 331 12.58 -1.46 13.43
N GLN A 332 12.88 -2.77 13.43
CA GLN A 332 13.98 -3.32 12.65
C GLN A 332 13.69 -3.21 11.15
N VAL A 333 14.69 -2.85 10.35
CA VAL A 333 14.54 -2.66 8.90
C VAL A 333 14.99 -3.90 8.13
N ILE A 334 14.18 -4.32 7.16
CA ILE A 334 14.53 -5.29 6.12
C ILE A 334 14.62 -4.55 4.80
N VAL A 335 15.84 -4.49 4.25
CA VAL A 335 16.07 -3.91 2.93
C VAL A 335 15.65 -4.90 1.83
N ILE A 336 14.83 -4.45 0.89
CA ILE A 336 14.38 -5.22 -0.28
C ILE A 336 15.22 -4.83 -1.49
N SER A 337 16.08 -5.74 -1.94
CA SER A 337 16.97 -5.55 -3.10
C SER A 337 17.17 -6.89 -3.86
N PRO A 338 17.12 -6.92 -5.20
CA PRO A 338 16.79 -5.80 -6.08
C PRO A 338 15.37 -5.27 -5.82
N GLU A 339 15.18 -3.96 -5.96
CA GLU A 339 13.86 -3.38 -5.75
C GLU A 339 12.92 -3.72 -6.92
N PRO A 340 11.61 -3.88 -6.65
CA PRO A 340 10.58 -3.83 -7.67
C PRO A 340 10.65 -2.54 -8.50
N ASP A 341 9.95 -2.50 -9.64
CA ASP A 341 10.01 -1.37 -10.59
C ASP A 341 9.36 -0.06 -10.10
N PHE A 342 8.61 -0.12 -8.99
CA PHE A 342 7.95 1.03 -8.34
C PHE A 342 8.00 0.85 -6.82
N HIS A 343 7.19 1.65 -6.10
CA HIS A 343 6.97 1.53 -4.65
C HIS A 343 6.77 0.11 -4.17
N LEU A 344 7.33 -0.19 -3.01
CA LEU A 344 7.20 -1.50 -2.38
C LEU A 344 5.73 -1.88 -2.18
N ASP A 345 4.86 -0.92 -1.86
CA ASP A 345 3.46 -1.17 -1.52
C ASP A 345 2.57 -1.57 -2.71
N LEU A 346 3.11 -1.52 -3.94
CA LEU A 346 2.49 -2.07 -5.14
C LEU A 346 2.85 -3.55 -5.34
N GLY A 347 3.85 -4.06 -4.63
CA GLY A 347 4.38 -5.40 -4.82
C GLY A 347 4.41 -6.26 -3.56
N ILE A 348 4.32 -5.65 -2.38
CA ILE A 348 4.45 -6.33 -1.09
C ILE A 348 3.40 -5.75 -0.13
N SER A 349 2.82 -6.59 0.72
CA SER A 349 2.06 -6.14 1.89
C SER A 349 2.24 -7.12 3.03
N PHE A 350 2.20 -6.64 4.27
CA PHE A 350 1.99 -7.53 5.40
C PHE A 350 0.50 -7.80 5.58
N LEU A 351 0.14 -9.02 5.99
CA LEU A 351 -1.23 -9.36 6.43
C LEU A 351 -1.32 -9.44 7.96
N ASP A 352 -0.19 -9.73 8.61
CA ASP A 352 0.03 -9.76 10.05
C ASP A 352 1.54 -9.72 10.34
N ASP A 353 1.92 -10.02 11.57
CA ASP A 353 3.31 -10.07 12.02
C ASP A 353 4.18 -11.14 11.36
N HIS A 354 3.57 -12.19 10.83
CA HIS A 354 4.24 -13.40 10.37
C HIS A 354 3.92 -13.75 8.92
N THR A 355 2.99 -13.03 8.28
CA THR A 355 2.52 -13.29 6.93
C THR A 355 2.71 -12.05 6.07
N ALA A 356 3.34 -12.23 4.91
CA ALA A 356 3.46 -11.21 3.88
C ALA A 356 2.89 -11.73 2.55
N THR A 357 2.26 -10.87 1.78
CA THR A 357 1.99 -11.09 0.36
C THR A 357 3.11 -10.48 -0.48
N VAL A 358 3.49 -11.17 -1.54
CA VAL A 358 4.44 -10.70 -2.55
C VAL A 358 3.84 -10.93 -3.92
N ALA A 359 3.95 -9.93 -4.79
CA ALA A 359 3.56 -9.98 -6.18
C ALA A 359 4.22 -11.15 -6.92
N ASP A 360 3.48 -11.76 -7.84
CA ASP A 360 3.91 -12.90 -8.64
C ASP A 360 3.45 -12.72 -10.10
N PRO A 361 4.34 -12.18 -10.94
CA PRO A 361 4.12 -12.08 -12.37
C PRO A 361 3.83 -13.41 -13.05
N ASN A 362 4.57 -14.47 -12.71
CA ASN A 362 4.43 -15.78 -13.36
C ASN A 362 3.05 -16.38 -13.07
N LEU A 363 2.56 -16.23 -11.84
CA LEU A 363 1.21 -16.62 -11.47
C LEU A 363 0.15 -15.88 -12.31
N ALA A 364 0.29 -14.57 -12.52
CA ALA A 364 -0.64 -13.83 -13.37
C ALA A 364 -0.59 -14.30 -14.82
N LEU A 365 0.62 -14.57 -15.36
CA LEU A 365 0.78 -15.12 -16.71
C LEU A 365 0.08 -16.48 -16.87
N THR A 366 0.22 -17.38 -15.89
CA THR A 366 -0.47 -18.68 -15.87
C THR A 366 -1.99 -18.52 -15.77
N LEU A 367 -2.48 -17.67 -14.86
CA LEU A 367 -3.93 -17.46 -14.69
C LEU A 367 -4.61 -16.87 -15.94
N LEU A 368 -3.83 -16.20 -16.79
CA LEU A 368 -4.32 -15.54 -18.00
C LEU A 368 -3.96 -16.30 -19.27
N GLU A 369 -3.47 -17.54 -19.19
CA GLU A 369 -3.18 -18.35 -20.37
C GLU A 369 -4.42 -18.48 -21.26
N GLY A 370 -4.29 -18.14 -22.54
CA GLY A 370 -5.39 -18.15 -23.51
C GLY A 370 -6.34 -16.95 -23.45
N ASN A 371 -6.19 -16.03 -22.48
CA ASN A 371 -6.94 -14.78 -22.44
C ASN A 371 -6.15 -13.67 -23.14
N HIS A 372 -6.59 -13.21 -24.31
CA HIS A 372 -5.86 -12.23 -25.11
C HIS A 372 -6.64 -10.94 -25.29
N SER A 373 -5.98 -9.82 -25.05
CA SER A 373 -6.42 -8.48 -25.42
C SER A 373 -5.18 -7.61 -25.67
N SER A 374 -5.31 -6.54 -26.46
CA SER A 374 -4.22 -5.59 -26.73
C SER A 374 -3.58 -5.07 -25.44
N GLU A 375 -4.41 -4.71 -24.46
CA GLU A 375 -3.97 -4.22 -23.15
C GLU A 375 -3.25 -5.31 -22.34
N LEU A 376 -3.79 -6.52 -22.24
CA LEU A 376 -3.14 -7.61 -21.50
C LEU A 376 -1.82 -8.03 -22.13
N ASP A 377 -1.77 -8.14 -23.45
CA ASP A 377 -0.54 -8.51 -24.16
C ASP A 377 0.55 -7.45 -23.97
N LEU A 378 0.19 -6.16 -23.97
CA LEU A 378 1.11 -5.09 -23.62
C LEU A 378 1.65 -5.25 -22.19
N MET A 379 0.77 -5.47 -21.21
CA MET A 379 1.17 -5.63 -19.81
C MET A 379 2.08 -6.85 -19.60
N ARG A 380 1.85 -7.95 -20.31
CA ARG A 380 2.73 -9.13 -20.30
C ARG A 380 4.13 -8.79 -20.81
N SER A 381 4.23 -8.11 -21.95
CA SER A 381 5.51 -7.67 -22.52
C SER A 381 6.25 -6.76 -21.53
N GLN A 382 5.57 -5.75 -20.97
CA GLN A 382 6.18 -4.83 -20.02
C GLN A 382 6.65 -5.52 -18.74
N THR A 383 5.82 -6.43 -18.21
CA THR A 383 6.18 -7.24 -17.04
C THR A 383 7.44 -8.08 -17.28
N SER A 384 7.57 -8.63 -18.48
CA SER A 384 8.72 -9.45 -18.88
C SER A 384 9.98 -8.60 -19.11
N GLU A 385 9.84 -7.49 -19.84
CA GLU A 385 10.91 -6.53 -20.14
C GLU A 385 11.54 -5.93 -18.86
N LYS A 386 10.70 -5.69 -17.84
CA LYS A 386 11.13 -5.13 -16.55
C LYS A 386 11.78 -6.16 -15.60
N GLY A 387 11.79 -7.45 -15.97
CA GLY A 387 12.37 -8.52 -15.15
C GLY A 387 11.70 -8.69 -13.78
N LEU A 388 10.39 -8.43 -13.70
CA LEU A 388 9.69 -8.34 -12.41
C LEU A 388 9.62 -9.66 -11.64
N ALA A 389 9.53 -10.78 -12.35
CA ALA A 389 9.44 -12.10 -11.71
C ALA A 389 10.66 -12.36 -10.81
N GLU A 390 11.86 -12.13 -11.32
CA GLU A 390 13.12 -12.35 -10.60
C GLU A 390 13.25 -11.41 -9.38
N LYS A 391 12.85 -10.14 -9.54
CA LYS A 391 12.86 -9.15 -8.46
C LYS A 391 11.92 -9.56 -7.32
N TYR A 392 10.71 -10.00 -7.65
CA TYR A 392 9.74 -10.44 -6.65
C TYR A 392 10.08 -11.81 -6.03
N ASP A 393 10.76 -12.69 -6.76
CA ASP A 393 11.28 -13.94 -6.20
C ASP A 393 12.37 -13.67 -5.15
N ALA A 394 13.28 -12.73 -5.45
CA ALA A 394 14.30 -12.29 -4.49
C ALA A 394 13.66 -11.66 -3.24
N ALA A 395 12.66 -10.79 -3.40
CA ALA A 395 11.91 -10.21 -2.28
C ALA A 395 11.22 -11.27 -1.41
N ALA A 396 10.56 -12.26 -2.04
CA ALA A 396 9.93 -13.37 -1.32
C ALA A 396 10.94 -14.24 -0.58
N GLN A 397 12.09 -14.55 -1.19
CA GLN A 397 13.17 -15.29 -0.53
C GLN A 397 13.69 -14.52 0.68
N ARG A 398 13.90 -13.20 0.55
CA ARG A 398 14.36 -12.34 1.64
C ARG A 398 13.40 -12.33 2.81
N LEU A 399 12.11 -12.19 2.56
CA LEU A 399 11.07 -12.23 3.60
C LEU A 399 10.98 -13.62 4.26
N THR A 400 11.09 -14.70 3.47
CA THR A 400 11.13 -16.07 4.00
C THR A 400 12.33 -16.27 4.93
N GLN A 401 13.51 -15.77 4.57
CA GLN A 401 14.71 -15.80 5.41
C GLN A 401 14.55 -15.00 6.71
N ALA A 402 13.74 -13.94 6.69
CA ALA A 402 13.35 -13.18 7.88
C ALA A 402 12.25 -13.86 8.73
N GLY A 403 11.84 -15.08 8.36
CA GLY A 403 10.87 -15.89 9.11
C GLY A 403 9.41 -15.56 8.80
N TYR A 404 9.12 -14.96 7.65
CA TYR A 404 7.76 -14.76 7.18
C TYR A 404 7.25 -15.95 6.38
N ARG A 405 5.96 -16.26 6.55
CA ARG A 405 5.20 -17.01 5.56
C ARG A 405 4.85 -16.08 4.41
N VAL A 406 5.36 -16.39 3.23
CA VAL A 406 5.12 -15.58 2.02
C VAL A 406 4.00 -16.19 1.19
N LEU A 407 3.02 -15.36 0.83
CA LEU A 407 1.92 -15.68 -0.06
C LEU A 407 2.12 -14.99 -1.40
N ARG A 408 1.92 -15.72 -2.50
CA ARG A 408 2.11 -15.23 -3.87
C ARG A 408 0.78 -14.76 -4.44
N VAL A 409 0.78 -13.59 -5.07
CA VAL A 409 -0.44 -12.91 -5.51
C VAL A 409 -0.21 -12.36 -6.92
N PRO A 410 -1.12 -12.54 -7.89
CA PRO A 410 -0.90 -12.15 -9.29
C PRO A 410 -0.54 -10.66 -9.41
N ASN A 411 0.34 -10.33 -10.34
CA ASN A 411 0.76 -8.96 -10.62
C ASN A 411 1.11 -8.79 -12.11
N LEU A 412 0.75 -7.68 -12.72
CA LEU A 412 1.21 -7.30 -14.06
C LEU A 412 1.48 -5.81 -14.10
N ALA A 413 2.63 -5.43 -14.66
CA ALA A 413 3.01 -4.04 -14.80
C ALA A 413 2.43 -3.39 -16.05
N GLY A 414 2.11 -2.11 -15.91
CA GLY A 414 1.89 -1.22 -17.03
C GLY A 414 3.20 -0.73 -17.67
N LYS A 415 3.09 -0.20 -18.89
CA LYS A 415 4.14 0.53 -19.61
C LYS A 415 4.42 1.89 -18.97
N SER A 416 3.36 2.61 -18.61
CA SER A 416 3.38 3.95 -18.02
C SER A 416 2.01 4.26 -17.42
N LEU A 417 1.76 5.52 -17.04
CA LEU A 417 0.42 6.05 -16.71
C LEU A 417 -0.65 5.74 -17.80
N SER A 418 -0.24 5.46 -19.04
CA SER A 418 -1.18 5.10 -20.11
C SER A 418 -1.83 3.72 -19.97
N SER A 419 -1.30 2.84 -19.11
CA SER A 419 -1.75 1.46 -18.95
C SER A 419 -1.85 1.12 -17.46
N PRO A 420 -2.91 0.43 -17.01
CA PRO A 420 -3.06 0.11 -15.61
C PRO A 420 -1.90 -0.75 -15.10
N TYR A 421 -1.62 -0.63 -13.81
CA TYR A 421 -0.80 -1.58 -13.07
C TYR A 421 -1.76 -2.51 -12.32
N LEU A 422 -1.67 -3.84 -12.52
CA LEU A 422 -2.49 -4.80 -11.78
C LEU A 422 -1.74 -5.23 -10.52
N THR A 423 -2.16 -4.70 -9.38
CA THR A 423 -1.59 -5.02 -8.07
C THR A 423 -2.69 -5.32 -7.07
N TYR A 424 -2.65 -6.50 -6.44
CA TYR A 424 -3.57 -6.83 -5.36
C TYR A 424 -2.93 -6.67 -3.99
N GLN A 425 -1.76 -6.03 -3.91
CA GLN A 425 -1.02 -5.75 -2.68
C GLN A 425 -1.29 -4.34 -2.14
N ASN A 426 -1.70 -3.42 -3.01
CA ASN A 426 -2.01 -2.03 -2.67
C ASN A 426 -3.40 -1.92 -2.01
N VAL A 427 -3.53 -2.55 -0.85
CA VAL A 427 -4.78 -2.74 -0.11
C VAL A 427 -4.83 -1.92 1.17
N LEU A 428 -6.02 -1.71 1.69
CA LEU A 428 -6.22 -1.31 3.09
C LEU A 428 -6.67 -2.51 3.91
N LEU A 429 -6.17 -2.60 5.13
CA LEU A 429 -6.43 -3.69 6.05
C LEU A 429 -6.97 -3.13 7.36
N GLU A 430 -7.89 -3.87 7.98
CA GLU A 430 -8.41 -3.54 9.30
C GLU A 430 -8.85 -4.80 10.06
N HIS A 431 -8.78 -4.73 11.39
CA HIS A 431 -9.00 -5.84 12.30
C HIS A 431 -9.96 -5.39 13.43
N TYR A 432 -11.15 -6.00 13.49
CA TYR A 432 -12.17 -5.81 14.53
C TYR A 432 -12.19 -7.01 15.46
N GLY A 433 -11.26 -7.06 16.41
CA GLY A 433 -11.13 -8.21 17.30
C GLY A 433 -10.86 -9.50 16.52
N GLN A 434 -11.89 -10.30 16.25
CA GLN A 434 -11.79 -11.55 15.48
C GLN A 434 -12.06 -11.40 13.97
N THR A 435 -12.66 -10.29 13.54
CA THR A 435 -12.95 -10.06 12.13
C THR A 435 -11.80 -9.32 11.46
N LYS A 436 -11.25 -9.87 10.37
CA LYS A 436 -10.30 -9.15 9.51
C LYS A 436 -11.03 -8.68 8.26
N ARG A 437 -10.72 -7.49 7.75
CA ARG A 437 -11.25 -6.99 6.47
C ARG A 437 -10.14 -6.44 5.60
N VAL A 438 -10.23 -6.70 4.31
CA VAL A 438 -9.36 -6.14 3.28
C VAL A 438 -10.18 -5.38 2.26
N TYR A 439 -9.75 -4.17 1.96
CA TYR A 439 -10.24 -3.38 0.84
C TYR A 439 -9.34 -3.66 -0.36
N MET A 440 -9.79 -4.57 -1.22
CA MET A 440 -8.97 -5.15 -2.29
C MET A 440 -9.26 -4.45 -3.62
N PRO A 441 -8.24 -4.01 -4.38
CA PRO A 441 -8.48 -3.46 -5.71
C PRO A 441 -8.98 -4.56 -6.64
N VAL A 442 -9.92 -4.22 -7.52
CA VAL A 442 -10.39 -5.13 -8.58
C VAL A 442 -10.26 -4.46 -9.94
N TYR A 443 -9.91 -5.26 -10.94
CA TYR A 443 -9.50 -4.77 -12.25
C TYR A 443 -10.36 -5.26 -13.41
N GLY A 444 -11.42 -6.03 -13.11
CA GLY A 444 -12.34 -6.56 -14.12
C GLY A 444 -11.76 -7.75 -14.89
N ILE A 445 -10.75 -8.41 -14.33
CA ILE A 445 -10.10 -9.58 -14.90
C ILE A 445 -10.38 -10.75 -13.96
N GLU A 446 -11.52 -11.41 -14.22
CA GLU A 446 -12.11 -12.43 -13.35
C GLU A 446 -11.09 -13.46 -12.82
N ALA A 447 -10.19 -13.96 -13.67
CA ALA A 447 -9.21 -14.97 -13.27
C ALA A 447 -8.25 -14.47 -12.17
N THR A 448 -7.74 -13.24 -12.27
CA THR A 448 -6.81 -12.69 -11.28
C THR A 448 -7.55 -12.07 -10.09
N ASP A 449 -8.70 -11.42 -10.33
CA ASP A 449 -9.57 -10.85 -9.28
C ASP A 449 -10.04 -11.95 -8.33
N SER A 450 -10.56 -13.07 -8.87
CA SER A 450 -11.06 -14.19 -8.06
C SER A 450 -9.95 -14.96 -7.37
N TYR A 451 -8.76 -15.07 -7.96
CA TYR A 451 -7.61 -15.66 -7.26
C TYR A 451 -7.23 -14.83 -6.04
N ALA A 452 -7.07 -13.51 -6.20
CA ALA A 452 -6.69 -12.60 -5.13
C ALA A 452 -7.74 -12.61 -4.00
N ARG A 453 -9.03 -12.53 -4.37
CA ARG A 453 -10.16 -12.62 -3.42
C ARG A 453 -10.11 -13.89 -2.60
N GLN A 454 -9.96 -15.05 -3.25
CA GLN A 454 -9.89 -16.34 -2.56
C GLN A 454 -8.66 -16.44 -1.65
N LEU A 455 -7.53 -15.85 -2.04
CA LEU A 455 -6.34 -15.82 -1.19
C LEU A 455 -6.61 -15.08 0.11
N TYR A 456 -7.13 -13.84 0.05
CA TYR A 456 -7.46 -13.09 1.26
C TYR A 456 -8.54 -13.78 2.11
N GLN A 457 -9.56 -14.39 1.49
CA GLN A 457 -10.58 -15.16 2.21
C GLN A 457 -9.99 -16.36 2.96
N ARG A 458 -9.03 -17.09 2.36
CA ARG A 458 -8.33 -18.19 3.04
C ARG A 458 -7.51 -17.71 4.24
N GLU A 459 -7.06 -16.46 4.22
CA GLU A 459 -6.34 -15.81 5.33
C GLU A 459 -7.28 -15.20 6.39
N GLY A 460 -8.59 -15.45 6.25
CA GLY A 460 -9.62 -15.06 7.21
C GLY A 460 -10.14 -13.64 7.03
N PHE A 461 -9.85 -12.99 5.89
CA PHE A 461 -10.37 -11.66 5.60
C PHE A 461 -11.76 -11.70 4.96
N GLU A 462 -12.65 -10.82 5.42
CA GLU A 462 -13.75 -10.31 4.62
C GLU A 462 -13.16 -9.44 3.50
N VAL A 463 -13.48 -9.75 2.25
CA VAL A 463 -12.97 -9.01 1.10
C VAL A 463 -14.02 -8.01 0.62
N VAL A 464 -13.64 -6.74 0.61
CA VAL A 464 -14.42 -5.64 0.07
C VAL A 464 -13.76 -5.14 -1.21
N ASP A 465 -14.42 -5.36 -2.34
CA ASP A 465 -13.89 -4.99 -3.65
C ASP A 465 -13.93 -3.47 -3.88
N ILE A 466 -12.81 -2.89 -4.30
CA ILE A 466 -12.64 -1.49 -4.68
C ILE A 466 -12.37 -1.41 -6.18
N SER A 467 -13.44 -1.24 -6.96
CA SER A 467 -13.41 -1.20 -8.42
C SER A 467 -12.81 0.08 -8.99
N ALA A 468 -12.86 1.17 -8.23
CA ALA A 468 -12.26 2.43 -8.62
C ALA A 468 -10.72 2.34 -8.77
N ALA A 469 -10.09 1.31 -8.20
CA ALA A 469 -8.65 1.08 -8.33
C ALA A 469 -8.20 0.92 -9.80
N LEU A 470 -9.04 0.38 -10.69
CA LEU A 470 -8.70 0.31 -12.11
C LEU A 470 -8.50 1.69 -12.75
N ALA A 471 -9.30 2.67 -12.34
CA ALA A 471 -9.19 4.03 -12.83
C ALA A 471 -7.97 4.74 -12.23
N SER A 472 -7.72 4.56 -10.93
CA SER A 472 -6.59 5.19 -10.26
C SER A 472 -5.24 4.64 -10.72
N THR A 473 -5.13 3.35 -11.09
CA THR A 473 -3.85 2.79 -11.54
C THR A 473 -3.39 3.35 -12.88
N ARG A 474 -4.31 3.92 -13.67
CA ARG A 474 -3.98 4.73 -14.85
C ARG A 474 -3.46 6.12 -14.49
N LEU A 475 -3.51 6.50 -13.22
CA LEU A 475 -2.86 7.70 -12.68
C LEU A 475 -1.57 7.37 -11.92
N GLY A 476 -1.17 6.09 -11.86
CA GLY A 476 0.10 5.66 -11.26
C GLY A 476 -0.01 5.10 -9.84
N GLY A 477 -1.21 4.97 -9.28
CA GLY A 477 -1.39 4.44 -7.91
C GLY A 477 -2.71 3.70 -7.71
N ALA A 478 -2.81 2.96 -6.61
CA ALA A 478 -4.05 2.27 -6.23
C ALA A 478 -4.56 2.81 -4.87
N ILE A 479 -5.25 1.96 -4.10
CA ILE A 479 -6.00 2.37 -2.91
C ILE A 479 -5.07 2.94 -1.84
N ARG A 480 -4.00 2.21 -1.50
CA ARG A 480 -3.07 2.60 -0.44
C ARG A 480 -2.27 3.83 -0.81
N CYS A 481 -1.93 4.03 -2.09
CA CYS A 481 -1.27 5.25 -2.57
C CYS A 481 -2.13 6.49 -2.30
N ALA A 482 -3.46 6.38 -2.49
CA ALA A 482 -4.40 7.49 -2.35
C ALA A 482 -4.68 7.90 -0.90
N VAL A 483 -4.39 7.04 0.09
CA VAL A 483 -4.74 7.28 1.50
C VAL A 483 -3.54 7.20 2.44
N SER A 484 -3.64 7.89 3.58
CA SER A 484 -2.76 7.66 4.73
C SER A 484 -3.62 7.39 5.96
N GLU A 485 -3.32 6.35 6.74
CA GLU A 485 -4.02 6.10 7.99
C GLU A 485 -3.59 7.14 9.04
N LEU A 486 -4.53 7.71 9.80
CA LEU A 486 -4.20 8.62 10.91
C LEU A 486 -4.36 7.89 12.23
N ASP A 487 -5.57 7.39 12.48
CA ASP A 487 -5.98 6.76 13.73
C ASP A 487 -6.35 5.29 13.48
N VAL A 488 -5.69 4.39 14.20
CA VAL A 488 -5.96 2.95 14.20
C VAL A 488 -6.08 2.49 15.65
N ALA A 489 -7.29 2.07 16.03
CA ALA A 489 -7.54 1.60 17.40
C ALA A 489 -6.97 0.18 17.57
N GLN A 490 -5.93 0.04 18.40
CA GLN A 490 -5.25 -1.22 18.70
C GLN A 490 -6.07 -2.18 19.57
#